data_AF-A0A972BBP3-F1
#
_entry.id   AF-A0A972BBP3-F1
#
_cell.length_a   1.000
_cell.length_b   1.000
_cell.length_c   1.000
_cell.angle_alpha   90.00
_cell.angle_beta   90.00
_cell.angle_gamma   90.00
#
_symmetry.space_group_name_H-M   'P 1'
#
loop_
_entity.id
_entity.type
_entity.pdbx_description
1 polymer ?
#
loop_
_entity_poly.entity_id
_entity_poly.type
_entity_poly.pdbx_seq_one_letter_code
_entity_poly.pdbx_strand_id
1 'polypeptide(L)'
;KTIPQTGLAVTIDAGEWNDIHPLNKKVVGERLALQAVRIAYGNKDVISDGPLFHSLSSEGNKLIISFKEGTDNLLPVGKLRGFSLQDADGRVEWADALIEGNRVIVWNDKITEPVKVRYAWGNNPEGANLRNREGLPASPFQASLTNQY
;
A
#
# COMPACT_ATOMS: atom_id res chain seq x y z
N LYS A 1 2.09 -8.02 -16.43
CA LYS A 1 1.30 -9.06 -17.15
C LYS A 1 0.00 -9.25 -16.38
N THR A 2 -1.16 -9.11 -17.03
CA THR A 2 -2.47 -9.31 -16.40
C THR A 2 -3.02 -10.66 -16.85
N ILE A 3 -3.60 -11.44 -15.92
CA ILE A 3 -4.29 -12.69 -16.24
C ILE A 3 -5.81 -12.40 -16.20
N PRO A 4 -6.57 -12.75 -17.24
CA PRO A 4 -8.02 -12.54 -17.25
C PRO A 4 -8.70 -13.23 -16.07
N GLN A 5 -9.83 -12.65 -15.62
CA GLN A 5 -10.69 -13.21 -14.57
C GLN A 5 -9.94 -13.61 -13.28
N THR A 6 -8.90 -12.86 -12.93
CA THR A 6 -8.06 -13.12 -11.75
C THR A 6 -8.14 -11.94 -10.78
N GLY A 7 -8.21 -12.26 -9.48
CA GLY A 7 -8.21 -11.30 -8.38
C GLY A 7 -7.11 -11.60 -7.38
N LEU A 8 -6.68 -10.58 -6.63
CA LEU A 8 -5.70 -10.69 -5.56
C LEU A 8 -6.30 -10.14 -4.27
N ALA A 9 -6.27 -10.93 -3.20
CA ALA A 9 -6.62 -10.45 -1.86
C ALA A 9 -5.33 -10.20 -1.07
N VAL A 10 -5.14 -8.97 -0.60
CA VAL A 10 -4.01 -8.61 0.26
C VAL A 10 -4.30 -9.10 1.69
N THR A 11 -3.32 -9.78 2.31
CA THR A 11 -3.47 -10.44 3.62
C THR A 11 -2.36 -10.12 4.61
N ILE A 12 -1.58 -9.07 4.36
CA ILE A 12 -0.41 -8.68 5.16
C ILE A 12 -0.72 -8.36 6.63
N ASP A 13 -1.99 -8.15 6.97
CA ASP A 13 -2.51 -7.83 8.30
C ASP A 13 -3.35 -8.95 8.92
N ALA A 14 -3.43 -10.11 8.26
CA ALA A 14 -4.33 -11.21 8.65
C ALA A 14 -3.61 -12.37 9.39
N GLY A 15 -2.29 -12.30 9.55
CA GLY A 15 -1.51 -13.34 10.21
C GLY A 15 -0.66 -12.84 11.36
N GLU A 16 -0.16 -13.79 12.15
CA GLU A 16 0.69 -13.57 13.31
C GLU A 16 2.18 -13.66 12.95
N TRP A 17 3.03 -12.86 13.59
CA TRP A 17 4.46 -12.80 13.27
C TRP A 17 5.21 -14.11 13.61
N ASN A 18 4.67 -14.91 14.52
CA ASN A 18 5.30 -16.10 15.10
C ASN A 18 4.63 -17.41 14.68
N ASP A 19 3.63 -17.38 13.79
CA ASP A 19 2.94 -18.58 13.33
C ASP A 19 2.68 -18.52 11.83
N ILE A 20 3.11 -19.57 11.12
CA ILE A 20 2.87 -19.70 9.67
C ILE A 20 1.44 -20.19 9.36
N HIS A 21 0.66 -20.57 10.37
CA HIS A 21 -0.73 -21.04 10.25
C HIS A 21 -1.72 -20.01 10.81
N PRO A 22 -1.95 -18.89 10.11
CA PRO A 22 -2.64 -17.74 10.68
C PRO A 22 -4.06 -18.08 11.17
N LEU A 23 -4.44 -17.58 12.34
CA LEU A 23 -5.73 -17.89 12.95
C LEU A 23 -6.89 -17.18 12.24
N ASN A 24 -6.65 -15.96 11.76
CA ASN A 24 -7.69 -15.13 11.14
C ASN A 24 -7.96 -15.48 9.66
N LYS A 25 -8.31 -16.74 9.40
CA LYS A 25 -8.66 -17.25 8.07
C LYS A 25 -9.96 -16.64 7.52
N LYS A 26 -10.86 -16.18 8.41
CA LYS A 26 -12.15 -15.58 8.03
C LYS A 26 -11.96 -14.33 7.17
N VAL A 27 -11.08 -13.42 7.60
CA VAL A 27 -10.79 -12.18 6.84
C VAL A 27 -10.21 -12.48 5.46
N VAL A 28 -9.38 -13.53 5.35
CA VAL A 28 -8.86 -13.98 4.05
C VAL A 28 -10.01 -14.42 3.13
N GLY A 29 -10.93 -15.24 3.64
CA GLY A 29 -12.12 -15.69 2.91
C GLY A 29 -13.03 -14.54 2.49
N GLU A 30 -13.29 -13.58 3.38
CA GLU A 30 -14.11 -12.39 3.09
C GLU A 30 -13.52 -11.55 1.96
N ARG A 31 -12.20 -11.31 1.98
CA ARG A 31 -11.51 -10.55 0.91
C ARG A 31 -11.53 -11.28 -0.43
N LEU A 32 -11.35 -12.60 -0.42
CA LEU A 32 -11.49 -13.43 -1.64
C LEU A 32 -12.93 -13.44 -2.16
N ALA A 33 -13.94 -13.41 -1.28
CA ALA A 33 -15.33 -13.32 -1.69
C ALA A 33 -15.64 -12.00 -2.40
N LEU A 34 -15.09 -10.86 -1.94
CA LEU A 34 -15.21 -9.57 -2.64
C LEU A 34 -14.66 -9.64 -4.07
N GLN A 35 -13.52 -10.31 -4.26
CA GLN A 35 -12.93 -10.54 -5.59
C GLN A 35 -13.84 -11.39 -6.46
N ALA A 36 -14.44 -12.46 -5.91
CA ALA A 36 -15.38 -13.31 -6.62
C ALA A 36 -16.65 -12.55 -7.03
N VAL A 37 -17.22 -11.73 -6.15
CA VAL A 37 -18.38 -10.86 -6.45
C VAL A 37 -18.07 -9.93 -7.62
N ARG A 38 -16.87 -9.34 -7.65
CA ARG A 38 -16.45 -8.49 -8.77
C ARG A 38 -16.28 -9.26 -10.07
N ILE A 39 -15.58 -10.39 -10.03
CA ILE A 39 -15.09 -11.08 -11.23
C ILE A 39 -16.13 -12.05 -11.79
N ALA A 40 -16.67 -12.94 -10.94
CA ALA A 40 -17.57 -14.01 -11.35
C ALA A 40 -19.00 -13.52 -11.51
N TYR A 41 -19.44 -12.60 -10.65
CA TYR A 41 -20.80 -12.04 -10.69
C TYR A 41 -20.88 -10.70 -11.42
N GLY A 42 -19.75 -10.15 -11.88
CA GLY A 42 -19.71 -8.94 -12.70
C GLY A 42 -20.13 -7.66 -11.99
N ASN A 43 -20.24 -7.68 -10.65
CA ASN A 43 -20.60 -6.48 -9.89
C ASN A 43 -19.41 -5.53 -9.82
N LYS A 44 -19.45 -4.44 -10.58
CA LYS A 44 -18.37 -3.45 -10.63
C LYS A 44 -18.40 -2.43 -9.49
N ASP A 45 -19.49 -2.38 -8.74
CA ASP A 45 -19.68 -1.41 -7.64
C ASP A 45 -19.07 -1.93 -6.33
N VAL A 46 -18.73 -3.22 -6.26
CA VAL A 46 -18.04 -3.77 -5.09
C VAL A 46 -16.58 -3.29 -5.04
N ILE A 47 -16.21 -2.69 -3.91
CA ILE A 47 -14.81 -2.38 -3.61
C ILE A 47 -14.13 -3.67 -3.12
N SER A 48 -13.26 -4.24 -3.94
CA SER A 48 -12.58 -5.50 -3.63
C SER A 48 -11.06 -5.36 -3.47
N ASP A 49 -10.49 -4.20 -3.82
CA ASP A 49 -9.07 -3.90 -3.66
C ASP A 49 -8.88 -2.78 -2.63
N GLY A 50 -7.85 -2.90 -1.80
CA GLY A 50 -7.31 -1.76 -1.05
C GLY A 50 -6.48 -0.85 -1.96
N PRO A 51 -5.85 0.20 -1.41
CA PRO A 51 -5.07 1.15 -2.19
C PRO A 51 -3.99 0.45 -3.03
N LEU A 52 -4.05 0.66 -4.35
CA LEU A 52 -3.07 0.15 -5.30
C LEU A 52 -2.17 1.29 -5.76
N PHE A 53 -0.86 1.15 -5.56
CA PHE A 53 0.11 2.14 -6.02
C PHE A 53 -0.10 2.48 -7.51
N HIS A 54 -0.09 3.76 -7.85
CA HIS A 54 -0.23 4.25 -9.22
C HIS A 54 0.97 5.06 -9.68
N SER A 55 1.35 6.08 -8.92
CA SER A 55 2.45 6.98 -9.31
C SER A 55 3.21 7.51 -8.10
N LEU A 56 4.45 7.93 -8.37
CA LEU A 56 5.34 8.57 -7.41
C LEU A 56 5.86 9.88 -8.02
N SER A 57 5.79 10.96 -7.26
CA SER A 57 6.41 12.25 -7.61
C SER A 57 7.13 12.83 -6.40
N SER A 58 7.94 13.86 -6.61
CA SER A 58 8.62 14.59 -5.54
C SER A 58 8.14 16.04 -5.46
N GLU A 59 8.12 16.58 -4.25
CA GLU A 59 7.93 18.00 -3.96
C GLU A 59 8.88 18.39 -2.82
N GLY A 60 9.95 19.13 -3.14
CA GLY A 60 11.04 19.39 -2.20
C GLY A 60 11.68 18.09 -1.70
N ASN A 61 11.73 17.92 -0.38
CA ASN A 61 12.28 16.72 0.28
C ASN A 61 11.24 15.61 0.53
N LYS A 62 10.05 15.71 -0.08
CA LYS A 62 8.94 14.78 0.15
C LYS A 62 8.64 13.98 -1.11
N LEU A 63 8.22 12.74 -0.92
CA LEU A 63 7.61 11.92 -1.98
C LEU A 63 6.10 11.90 -1.82
N ILE A 64 5.41 12.09 -2.94
CA ILE A 64 3.95 12.07 -3.05
C ILE A 64 3.55 10.80 -3.79
N ILE A 65 2.70 10.01 -3.16
CA ILE A 65 2.21 8.73 -3.68
C ILE A 65 0.73 8.88 -4.00
N SER A 66 0.38 8.57 -5.24
CA SER A 66 -1.01 8.46 -5.68
C SER A 66 -1.38 7.01 -5.89
N PHE A 67 -2.65 6.71 -5.65
CA PHE A 67 -3.22 5.37 -5.80
C PHE A 67 -4.15 5.33 -7.00
N LYS A 68 -4.42 4.13 -7.50
CA LYS A 68 -5.30 3.91 -8.63
C LYS A 68 -6.71 4.38 -8.26
N GLU A 69 -7.35 5.10 -9.19
CA GLU A 69 -8.74 5.52 -9.05
C GLU A 69 -9.65 4.34 -8.67
N GLY A 70 -10.54 4.59 -7.69
CA GLY A 70 -11.44 3.58 -7.12
C GLY A 70 -10.80 2.74 -6.02
N THR A 71 -9.50 2.94 -5.73
CA THR A 71 -8.80 2.33 -4.59
C THR A 71 -8.23 3.37 -3.62
N ASP A 72 -8.31 4.64 -4.01
CA ASP A 72 -7.66 5.81 -3.40
C ASP A 72 -8.54 6.53 -2.36
N ASN A 73 -9.68 5.93 -1.98
CA ASN A 73 -10.50 6.39 -0.86
C ASN A 73 -9.85 6.02 0.48
N LEU A 74 -8.75 6.71 0.82
CA LEU A 74 -7.91 6.36 1.96
C LEU A 74 -8.62 6.59 3.30
N LEU A 75 -8.40 5.68 4.26
CA LEU A 75 -8.86 5.81 5.63
C LEU A 75 -7.85 6.63 6.45
N PRO A 76 -8.22 7.83 6.95
CA PRO A 76 -7.33 8.61 7.81
C PRO A 76 -6.98 7.87 9.09
N VAL A 77 -5.71 7.96 9.50
CA VAL A 77 -5.19 7.36 10.73
C VAL A 77 -4.34 8.38 11.49
N GLY A 78 -4.26 8.25 12.82
CA GLY A 78 -3.50 9.21 13.64
C GLY A 78 -2.00 9.22 13.33
N LYS A 79 -1.37 8.04 13.19
CA LYS A 79 0.01 7.89 12.71
C LYS A 79 0.06 6.84 11.62
N LEU A 80 0.39 7.26 10.40
CA LEU A 80 0.62 6.36 9.27
C LEU A 80 2.03 5.76 9.37
N ARG A 81 2.17 4.46 9.11
CA ARG A 81 3.40 3.69 9.32
C ARG A 81 3.67 2.73 8.16
N GLY A 82 4.87 2.16 8.15
CA GLY A 82 5.25 1.12 7.18
C GLY A 82 6.00 1.65 5.96
N PHE A 83 6.43 2.91 5.97
CA PHE A 83 7.17 3.54 4.88
C PHE A 83 8.66 3.66 5.18
N SER A 84 9.50 3.41 4.17
CA SER A 84 10.93 3.73 4.21
C SER A 84 11.34 4.46 2.93
N LEU A 85 12.28 5.39 3.05
CA LEU A 85 12.87 6.13 1.93
C LEU A 85 14.31 5.69 1.71
N GLN A 86 14.75 5.81 0.46
CA GLN A 86 16.14 5.57 0.05
C GLN A 86 16.64 6.77 -0.76
N ASP A 87 17.87 7.23 -0.48
CA ASP A 87 18.58 8.23 -1.30
C ASP A 87 19.35 7.61 -2.47
N ALA A 88 19.99 8.45 -3.30
CA ALA A 88 20.76 8.01 -4.47
C ALA A 88 21.98 7.14 -4.10
N ASP A 89 22.57 7.37 -2.93
CA ASP A 89 23.69 6.57 -2.40
C ASP A 89 23.24 5.22 -1.82
N GLY A 90 21.92 5.01 -1.78
CA GLY A 90 21.32 3.75 -1.39
C GLY A 90 21.09 3.61 0.11
N ARG A 91 21.32 4.66 0.91
CA ARG A 91 21.00 4.67 2.35
C ARG A 91 19.49 4.64 2.53
N VAL A 92 19.02 3.75 3.40
CA VAL A 92 17.59 3.54 3.67
C VAL A 92 17.26 3.96 5.10
N GLU A 93 16.20 4.76 5.28
CA GLU A 93 15.69 5.15 6.59
C GLU A 93 14.17 4.97 6.65
N TRP A 94 13.64 4.66 7.84
CA TRP A 94 12.19 4.71 8.09
C TRP A 94 11.68 6.14 7.92
N ALA A 95 10.49 6.28 7.36
CA ALA A 95 9.95 7.58 6.99
C ALA A 95 8.69 7.92 7.79
N ASP A 96 8.50 9.21 8.01
CA ASP A 96 7.22 9.74 8.42
C ASP A 96 6.30 9.83 7.20
N ALA A 97 5.01 9.67 7.44
CA ALA A 97 4.01 9.72 6.39
C ALA A 97 2.67 10.25 6.91
N LEU A 98 1.91 10.90 6.04
CA LEU A 98 0.55 11.34 6.29
C LEU A 98 -0.35 11.13 5.08
N ILE A 99 -1.66 11.07 5.33
CA ILE A 99 -2.69 11.04 4.28
C ILE A 99 -3.16 12.48 4.06
N GLU A 100 -3.11 12.92 2.81
CA GLU A 100 -3.64 14.21 2.37
C GLU A 100 -4.60 14.00 1.20
N GLY A 101 -5.90 14.09 1.48
CA GLY A 101 -6.94 13.73 0.51
C GLY A 101 -6.83 12.25 0.12
N ASN A 102 -6.57 12.00 -1.17
CA ASN A 102 -6.41 10.67 -1.75
C ASN A 102 -4.94 10.27 -1.97
N ARG A 103 -3.99 11.02 -1.40
CA ARG A 103 -2.55 10.81 -1.55
C ARG A 103 -1.88 10.52 -0.23
N VAL A 104 -0.69 9.93 -0.30
CA VAL A 104 0.21 9.79 0.84
C VAL A 104 1.46 10.63 0.60
N ILE A 105 1.81 11.45 1.59
CA ILE A 105 3.02 12.26 1.59
C ILE A 105 4.02 11.58 2.52
N VAL A 106 5.25 11.35 2.06
CA VAL A 106 6.29 10.60 2.78
C VAL A 106 7.58 11.42 2.84
N TRP A 107 8.21 11.52 4.01
CA TRP A 107 9.45 12.29 4.19
C TRP A 107 10.32 11.72 5.32
N ASN A 108 11.58 12.15 5.38
CA ASN A 108 12.50 11.85 6.47
C ASN A 108 13.53 12.98 6.59
N ASP A 109 13.84 13.44 7.81
CA ASP A 109 14.75 14.58 8.02
C ASP A 109 16.22 14.29 7.66
N LYS A 110 16.63 13.01 7.62
CA LYS A 110 17.99 12.58 7.25
C LYS A 110 18.14 12.30 5.75
N ILE A 111 17.04 11.99 5.06
CA ILE A 111 16.99 11.73 3.61
C ILE A 111 16.35 12.94 2.92
N THR A 112 17.18 13.93 2.57
CA THR A 112 16.71 15.19 1.97
C THR A 112 16.37 15.07 0.49
N GLU A 113 16.96 14.11 -0.21
CA GLU A 113 16.73 13.84 -1.64
C GLU A 113 16.35 12.37 -1.86
N PRO A 114 15.13 11.97 -1.44
CA PRO A 114 14.68 10.59 -1.61
C PRO A 114 14.44 10.26 -3.08
N VAL A 115 14.97 9.13 -3.54
CA VAL A 115 14.79 8.62 -4.92
C VAL A 115 13.89 7.39 -4.99
N LYS A 116 13.66 6.71 -3.86
CA LYS A 116 12.82 5.52 -3.79
C LYS A 116 12.04 5.45 -2.50
N VAL A 117 10.83 4.92 -2.57
CA VAL A 117 9.97 4.60 -1.43
C VAL A 117 9.65 3.11 -1.41
N ARG A 118 9.48 2.57 -0.21
CA ARG A 118 8.89 1.25 0.03
C ARG A 118 7.75 1.37 1.02
N TYR A 119 6.71 0.58 0.82
CA TYR A 119 5.61 0.40 1.76
C TYR A 119 5.45 -1.08 2.11
N ALA A 120 5.32 -1.39 3.40
CA ALA A 120 5.10 -2.73 3.93
C ALA A 120 6.12 -3.77 3.41
N TRP A 121 7.40 -3.37 3.28
CA TRP A 121 8.46 -4.19 2.72
C TRP A 121 9.13 -5.06 3.78
N GLY A 122 8.50 -6.19 4.11
CA GLY A 122 9.03 -7.18 5.05
C GLY A 122 8.21 -8.47 5.03
N ASN A 123 8.74 -9.55 5.60
CA ASN A 123 8.07 -10.85 5.66
C ASN A 123 6.76 -10.78 6.46
N ASN A 124 6.78 -10.01 7.55
CA ASN A 124 5.61 -9.61 8.32
C ASN A 124 5.72 -8.09 8.54
N PRO A 125 5.02 -7.26 7.75
CA PRO A 125 5.14 -5.80 7.81
C PRO A 125 4.36 -5.25 9.01
N GLU A 126 4.84 -5.53 10.22
CA GLU A 126 4.20 -5.15 11.47
C GLU A 126 3.95 -3.63 11.54
N GLY A 127 2.73 -3.27 11.92
CA GLY A 127 2.32 -1.87 12.07
C GLY A 127 2.02 -1.13 10.76
N ALA A 128 2.23 -1.74 9.58
CA ALA A 128 1.77 -1.16 8.32
C ALA A 128 0.24 -1.02 8.32
N ASN A 129 -0.26 0.20 8.13
CA ASN A 129 -1.65 0.52 8.43
C ASN A 129 -2.35 1.39 7.36
N LEU A 130 -1.79 1.47 6.14
CA LEU A 130 -2.49 2.12 5.02
C LEU A 130 -3.64 1.23 4.54
N ARG A 131 -4.86 1.78 4.60
CA ARG A 131 -6.10 1.14 4.18
C ARG A 131 -6.98 2.13 3.42
N ASN A 132 -7.92 1.61 2.64
CA ASN A 132 -9.07 2.41 2.19
C ASN A 132 -10.16 2.43 3.28
N ARG A 133 -11.22 3.22 3.06
CA ARG A 133 -12.35 3.35 4.00
C ARG A 133 -13.17 2.08 4.17
N GLU A 134 -13.08 1.16 3.22
CA GLU A 134 -13.68 -0.18 3.28
C GLU A 134 -12.84 -1.15 4.14
N GLY A 135 -11.71 -0.69 4.68
CA GLY A 135 -10.86 -1.43 5.59
C GLY A 135 -9.88 -2.39 4.91
N LEU A 136 -9.80 -2.37 3.57
CA LEU A 136 -8.90 -3.20 2.79
C LEU A 136 -7.48 -2.62 2.82
N PRO A 137 -6.45 -3.45 3.12
CA PRO A 137 -5.07 -3.00 3.20
C PRO A 137 -4.50 -2.70 1.81
N ALA A 138 -3.63 -1.70 1.75
CA ALA A 138 -2.84 -1.43 0.56
C ALA A 138 -1.89 -2.60 0.26
N SER A 139 -1.72 -2.93 -1.02
CA SER A 139 -0.71 -3.91 -1.43
C SER A 139 0.69 -3.38 -1.10
N PRO A 140 1.64 -4.20 -0.60
CA PRO A 140 3.04 -3.80 -0.52
C PRO A 140 3.57 -3.35 -1.88
N PHE A 141 4.45 -2.36 -1.87
CA PHE A 141 5.09 -1.87 -3.09
C PHE A 141 6.47 -1.27 -2.81
N GLN A 142 7.24 -1.15 -3.87
CA GLN A 142 8.39 -0.25 -3.95
C GLN A 142 8.30 0.53 -5.25
N ALA A 143 8.73 1.79 -5.23
CA ALA A 143 8.74 2.65 -6.40
C ALA A 143 9.92 3.61 -6.34
N SER A 144 10.53 3.87 -7.51
CA SER A 144 11.58 4.87 -7.67
C SER A 144 11.03 6.04 -8.47
N LEU A 145 11.57 7.23 -8.24
CA LEU A 145 11.38 8.35 -9.16
C LEU A 145 11.96 7.94 -10.51
N THR A 146 11.16 8.03 -11.57
CA THR A 146 11.65 7.84 -12.93
C THR A 146 12.41 9.10 -13.32
N ASN A 147 13.71 9.02 -13.56
CA ASN A 147 14.42 10.12 -14.17
C ASN A 147 13.85 10.34 -15.57
N GLN A 148 13.28 11.52 -15.81
CA GLN A 148 13.01 11.99 -17.17
C GLN A 148 14.37 12.29 -17.81
N TYR A 149 14.95 11.30 -18.48
CA TYR A 149 15.99 11.53 -19.49
C TYR A 149 15.36 11.38 -20.87
#